data_AF-A0A235FIW1-F1
#
_entry.id   AF-A0A235FIW1-F1
#
_cell.length_a   1.000
_cell.length_b   1.000
_cell.length_c   1.000
_cell.angle_alpha   90.00
_cell.angle_beta   90.00
_cell.angle_gamma   90.00
#
_symmetry.space_group_name_H-M   'P 1'
#
loop_
_entity.id
_entity.type
_entity.pdbx_description
1 polymer ?
#
loop_
_entity_poly.entity_id
_entity_poly.type
_entity_poly.pdbx_seq_one_letter_code
_entity_poly.pdbx_strand_id
1 'polypeptide(L)'
;MIDKKPRIPTIDEMRAQFDADSIMKAATPRRGRGAAWERVLESVVARLGSEWTVIGQGLHAQLLHVPIGWWFDTVAIDPIPNREKLYYSHQPLIKPLSPEVITMHRDLYERLHRDTSHADQQLDIFDTDSAVELVSWWALGPSLTAFTDRSIEQVSAGKERVYAARQERPHSDWTVLAGLRVITDTGSPLDVIDSALDSLDGRRLSDDRLIPFWHEFRSVAESGDRAKTLRWLDHHRRATVREHFPLPDSAFAGLDDQ
;
A
#
# COMPACT_ATOMS: atom_id res chain seq x y z
N MET A 1 -65.20 -13.07 -19.61
CA MET A 1 -63.86 -13.36 -19.06
C MET A 1 -62.91 -13.50 -20.24
N ILE A 2 -62.10 -12.48 -20.52
CA ILE A 2 -61.10 -12.58 -21.60
C ILE A 2 -59.87 -13.25 -21.00
N ASP A 3 -59.65 -14.47 -21.45
CA ASP A 3 -58.48 -15.29 -21.17
C ASP A 3 -57.24 -14.58 -21.73
N LYS A 4 -56.53 -13.83 -20.89
CA LYS A 4 -55.26 -13.21 -21.28
C LYS A 4 -54.21 -14.32 -21.36
N LYS A 5 -54.00 -14.85 -22.56
CA LYS A 5 -52.88 -15.76 -22.84
C LYS A 5 -51.58 -15.10 -22.33
N PRO A 6 -50.72 -15.83 -21.59
CA PRO A 6 -49.46 -15.29 -21.13
C PRO A 6 -48.61 -14.88 -22.32
N ARG A 7 -48.15 -13.63 -22.31
CA ARG A 7 -47.25 -13.12 -23.35
C ARG A 7 -45.91 -13.84 -23.22
N ILE A 8 -45.52 -14.56 -24.27
CA ILE A 8 -44.19 -15.14 -24.37
C ILE A 8 -43.23 -13.98 -24.69
N PRO A 9 -42.20 -13.73 -23.88
CA PRO A 9 -41.23 -12.67 -24.13
C PRO A 9 -40.48 -12.91 -25.44
N THR A 10 -40.10 -11.83 -26.11
CA THR A 10 -39.31 -11.92 -27.35
C THR A 10 -37.88 -12.36 -27.05
N ILE A 11 -37.15 -12.84 -28.06
CA ILE A 11 -35.75 -13.26 -27.91
C ILE A 11 -34.88 -12.12 -27.37
N ASP A 12 -35.13 -10.87 -27.80
CA ASP A 12 -34.40 -9.70 -27.33
C ASP A 12 -34.74 -9.34 -25.88
N GLU A 13 -36.00 -9.51 -25.46
CA GLU A 13 -36.39 -9.36 -24.05
C GLU A 13 -35.77 -10.46 -23.17
N MET A 14 -35.71 -11.70 -23.66
CA MET A 14 -35.05 -12.80 -22.95
C MET A 14 -33.53 -12.59 -22.85
N ARG A 15 -32.88 -12.04 -23.90
CA ARG A 15 -31.46 -11.67 -23.88
C ARG A 15 -31.20 -10.51 -22.92
N ALA A 16 -32.00 -9.45 -22.98
CA ALA A 16 -31.86 -8.31 -22.05
C ALA A 16 -32.10 -8.73 -20.59
N GLN A 17 -33.04 -9.64 -20.35
CA GLN A 17 -33.28 -10.22 -19.02
C GLN A 17 -32.10 -11.08 -18.57
N PHE A 18 -31.54 -11.92 -19.46
CA PHE A 18 -30.36 -12.73 -19.16
C PHE A 18 -29.12 -11.87 -18.89
N ASP A 19 -28.90 -10.82 -19.69
CA ASP A 19 -27.82 -9.86 -19.49
C ASP A 19 -28.01 -9.09 -18.18
N ALA A 20 -29.22 -8.64 -17.87
CA ALA A 20 -29.53 -7.97 -16.61
C ALA A 20 -29.36 -8.91 -15.40
N ASP A 21 -29.80 -10.17 -15.49
CA ASP A 21 -29.64 -11.17 -14.43
C ASP A 21 -28.17 -11.59 -14.27
N SER A 22 -27.40 -11.64 -15.35
CA SER A 22 -25.96 -11.91 -15.34
C SER A 22 -25.18 -10.74 -14.75
N ILE A 23 -25.55 -9.50 -15.10
CA ILE A 23 -25.03 -8.26 -14.50
C ILE A 23 -25.40 -8.20 -13.00
N MET A 24 -26.63 -8.54 -12.62
CA MET A 24 -27.09 -8.54 -11.23
C MET A 24 -26.44 -9.65 -10.40
N LYS A 25 -26.22 -10.84 -10.97
CA LYS A 25 -25.41 -11.91 -10.33
C LYS A 25 -23.95 -11.49 -10.18
N ALA A 26 -23.39 -10.79 -11.19
CA ALA A 26 -22.07 -10.18 -11.10
C ALA A 26 -22.02 -8.94 -10.20
N ALA A 27 -23.16 -8.37 -9.79
CA ALA A 27 -23.22 -7.21 -8.89
C ALA A 27 -23.56 -7.58 -7.44
N THR A 28 -24.16 -8.73 -7.20
CA THR A 28 -24.53 -9.17 -5.85
C THR A 28 -23.30 -9.75 -5.16
N PRO A 29 -22.80 -9.15 -4.06
CA PRO A 29 -21.63 -9.68 -3.37
C PRO A 29 -21.95 -11.06 -2.80
N ARG A 30 -21.11 -12.06 -3.10
CA ARG A 30 -21.18 -13.37 -2.45
C ARG A 30 -21.05 -13.19 -0.93
N ARG A 31 -21.84 -13.90 -0.13
CA ARG A 31 -21.71 -13.85 1.34
C ARG A 31 -20.37 -14.48 1.75
N GLY A 32 -19.75 -13.97 2.81
CA GLY A 32 -18.53 -14.54 3.38
C GLY A 32 -17.23 -14.20 2.62
N ARG A 33 -17.22 -13.19 1.75
CA ARG A 33 -16.02 -12.76 1.00
C ARG A 33 -14.80 -12.49 1.89
N GLY A 34 -14.98 -11.76 3.00
CA GLY A 34 -13.88 -11.48 3.93
C GLY A 34 -13.23 -12.75 4.46
N ALA A 35 -14.04 -13.69 4.97
CA ALA A 35 -13.55 -14.98 5.47
C ALA A 35 -12.98 -15.89 4.35
N ALA A 36 -13.41 -15.73 3.10
CA ALA A 36 -12.79 -16.42 1.97
C ALA A 36 -11.39 -15.85 1.69
N TRP A 37 -11.25 -14.52 1.70
CA TRP A 37 -9.98 -13.86 1.51
C TRP A 37 -8.97 -14.15 2.63
N GLU A 38 -9.40 -14.10 3.89
CA GLU A 38 -8.57 -14.47 5.04
C GLU A 38 -8.03 -15.90 4.91
N ARG A 39 -8.87 -16.87 4.52
CA ARG A 39 -8.43 -18.26 4.28
C ARG A 39 -7.40 -18.39 3.16
N VAL A 40 -7.53 -17.61 2.08
CA VAL A 40 -6.52 -17.55 1.02
C VAL A 40 -5.20 -17.03 1.60
N LEU A 41 -5.23 -15.91 2.32
CA LEU A 41 -4.03 -15.31 2.92
C LEU A 41 -3.33 -16.22 3.92
N GLU A 42 -4.07 -16.87 4.81
CA GLU A 42 -3.52 -17.84 5.77
C GLU A 42 -2.82 -19.01 5.06
N SER A 43 -3.45 -19.53 3.99
CA SER A 43 -2.88 -20.61 3.18
C SER A 43 -1.64 -20.17 2.41
N VAL A 44 -1.62 -18.93 1.92
CA VAL A 44 -0.46 -18.32 1.27
C VAL A 44 0.69 -18.17 2.25
N VAL A 45 0.46 -17.61 3.45
CA VAL A 45 1.52 -17.46 4.47
C VAL A 45 2.10 -18.82 4.86
N ALA A 46 1.26 -19.84 5.05
CA ALA A 46 1.72 -21.20 5.34
C ALA A 46 2.65 -21.77 4.24
N ARG A 47 2.46 -21.33 2.99
CA ARG A 47 3.29 -21.73 1.84
C ARG A 47 4.56 -20.89 1.68
N LEU A 48 4.47 -19.58 1.86
CA LEU A 48 5.57 -18.64 1.61
C LEU A 48 6.60 -18.62 2.73
N GLY A 49 6.20 -18.95 3.96
CA GLY A 49 7.11 -19.03 5.10
C GLY A 49 7.23 -17.71 5.87
N SER A 50 8.33 -17.57 6.63
CA SER A 50 8.47 -16.55 7.68
C SER A 50 8.67 -15.11 7.18
N GLU A 51 8.92 -14.92 5.89
CA GLU A 51 9.08 -13.59 5.27
C GLU A 51 7.72 -12.93 4.93
N TRP A 52 6.61 -13.60 5.24
CA TRP A 52 5.28 -13.09 4.97
C TRP A 52 4.36 -13.32 6.17
N THR A 53 3.49 -12.35 6.46
CA THR A 53 2.47 -12.47 7.51
C THR A 53 1.16 -11.82 7.08
N VAL A 54 0.05 -12.22 7.71
CA VAL A 54 -1.25 -11.57 7.51
C VAL A 54 -1.41 -10.42 8.49
N ILE A 55 -1.96 -9.30 8.00
CA ILE A 55 -2.40 -8.15 8.80
C ILE A 55 -3.83 -7.75 8.42
N GLY A 56 -4.51 -7.01 9.30
CA GLY A 56 -5.88 -6.56 9.06
C GLY A 56 -6.90 -7.70 9.17
N GLN A 57 -8.11 -7.48 8.66
CA GLN A 57 -9.22 -8.43 8.73
C GLN A 57 -10.25 -8.21 7.60
N GLY A 58 -11.05 -9.23 7.33
CA GLY A 58 -12.06 -9.27 6.29
C GLY A 58 -11.48 -8.97 4.92
N LEU A 59 -12.18 -8.17 4.12
CA LEU A 59 -11.69 -7.72 2.81
C LEU A 59 -10.54 -6.72 2.88
N HIS A 60 -10.22 -6.21 4.07
CA HIS A 60 -9.08 -5.32 4.31
C HIS A 60 -7.85 -6.06 4.84
N ALA A 61 -7.93 -7.40 4.96
CA ALA A 61 -6.76 -8.19 5.28
C ALA A 61 -5.72 -8.08 4.14
N GLN A 62 -4.45 -8.08 4.49
CA GLN A 62 -3.34 -7.94 3.55
C GLN A 62 -2.23 -8.94 3.89
N LEU A 63 -1.48 -9.33 2.88
CA LEU A 63 -0.22 -10.05 3.02
C LEU A 63 0.90 -9.00 3.16
N LEU A 64 1.61 -9.01 4.28
CA LEU A 64 2.71 -8.10 4.58
C LEU A 64 4.05 -8.82 4.40
N HIS A 65 4.98 -8.20 3.69
CA HIS A 65 6.37 -8.65 3.59
C HIS A 65 7.15 -8.25 4.85
N VAL A 66 7.86 -9.19 5.45
CA VAL A 66 8.64 -9.02 6.69
C VAL A 66 10.05 -9.59 6.52
N PRO A 67 11.07 -9.04 7.23
CA PRO A 67 10.97 -7.96 8.20
C PRO A 67 10.70 -6.59 7.55
N ILE A 68 9.86 -5.78 8.20
CA ILE A 68 9.55 -4.41 7.78
C ILE A 68 10.82 -3.57 7.90
N GLY A 69 11.28 -2.99 6.80
CA GLY A 69 12.35 -1.98 6.74
C GLY A 69 11.77 -0.56 6.68
N TRP A 70 12.40 0.35 5.95
CA TRP A 70 11.88 1.71 5.74
C TRP A 70 10.67 1.80 4.82
N TRP A 71 10.25 0.66 4.26
CA TRP A 71 9.08 0.50 3.41
C TRP A 71 8.07 -0.45 4.06
N PHE A 72 6.79 -0.12 3.90
CA PHE A 72 5.67 -0.96 4.28
C PHE A 72 5.08 -1.59 3.02
N ASP A 73 5.40 -2.87 2.84
CA ASP A 73 5.21 -3.60 1.59
C ASP A 73 4.14 -4.66 1.73
N THR A 74 3.02 -4.47 1.02
CA THR A 74 1.87 -5.36 1.15
C THR A 74 1.33 -5.82 -0.19
N VAL A 75 0.67 -6.98 -0.21
CA VAL A 75 -0.18 -7.47 -1.29
C VAL A 75 -1.60 -7.61 -0.75
N ALA A 76 -2.58 -7.09 -1.48
CA ALA A 76 -3.97 -7.08 -1.06
C ALA A 76 -4.93 -7.18 -2.26
N ILE A 77 -6.21 -7.34 -1.99
CA ILE A 77 -7.26 -7.34 -3.01
C ILE A 77 -8.01 -6.01 -3.02
N ASP A 78 -8.38 -5.55 -4.21
CA ASP A 78 -9.38 -4.51 -4.36
C ASP A 78 -10.73 -5.08 -3.87
N PRO A 79 -11.37 -4.50 -2.85
CA PRO A 79 -12.59 -5.04 -2.25
C PRO A 79 -13.84 -4.95 -3.16
N ILE A 80 -13.72 -4.42 -4.38
CA ILE A 80 -14.82 -4.36 -5.36
C ILE A 80 -15.43 -5.76 -5.59
N PRO A 81 -16.73 -5.96 -5.34
CA PRO A 81 -17.40 -7.25 -5.54
C PRO A 81 -17.24 -7.81 -6.95
N ASN A 82 -16.92 -9.11 -7.03
CA ASN A 82 -16.88 -9.90 -8.27
C ASN A 82 -15.90 -9.34 -9.32
N ARG A 83 -14.91 -8.56 -8.85
CA ARG A 83 -13.81 -7.95 -9.59
C ARG A 83 -12.58 -7.83 -8.69
N GLU A 84 -12.39 -8.82 -7.82
CA GLU A 84 -11.24 -8.88 -6.93
C GLU A 84 -9.97 -8.92 -7.78
N LYS A 85 -9.21 -7.83 -7.72
CA LYS A 85 -7.91 -7.69 -8.38
C LYS A 85 -6.85 -7.55 -7.32
N LEU A 86 -5.70 -8.18 -7.54
CA LEU A 86 -4.55 -7.98 -6.68
C LEU A 86 -3.91 -6.62 -6.94
N TYR A 87 -3.47 -5.99 -5.87
CA TYR A 87 -2.55 -4.85 -5.91
C TYR A 87 -1.48 -5.04 -4.85
N TYR A 88 -0.34 -4.41 -5.04
CA TYR A 88 0.63 -4.22 -3.96
C TYR A 88 0.67 -2.75 -3.56
N SER A 89 1.12 -2.51 -2.34
CA SER A 89 1.43 -1.18 -1.80
C SER A 89 2.89 -1.17 -1.36
N HIS A 90 3.58 -0.06 -1.61
CA HIS A 90 4.96 0.17 -1.21
C HIS A 90 5.05 1.57 -0.60
N GLN A 91 4.85 1.67 0.72
CA GLN A 91 4.71 2.96 1.42
C GLN A 91 5.96 3.31 2.23
N PRO A 92 6.53 4.52 2.08
CA PRO A 92 7.64 4.95 2.92
C PRO A 92 7.20 5.18 4.36
N LEU A 93 7.90 4.58 5.31
CA LEU A 93 7.69 4.74 6.76
C LEU A 93 8.55 5.88 7.35
N ILE A 94 8.72 6.95 6.56
CA ILE A 94 9.61 8.08 6.87
C ILE A 94 8.79 9.32 7.31
N LYS A 95 7.47 9.18 7.37
CA LYS A 95 6.52 10.17 7.87
C LYS A 95 5.31 9.45 8.49
N PRO A 96 4.47 10.13 9.26
CA PRO A 96 3.21 9.56 9.73
C PRO A 96 2.40 9.01 8.55
N LEU A 97 1.93 7.78 8.70
CA LEU A 97 0.98 7.19 7.75
C LEU A 97 -0.43 7.57 8.19
N SER A 98 -1.26 8.03 7.26
CA SER A 98 -2.69 8.08 7.53
C SER A 98 -3.29 6.69 7.34
N PRO A 99 -4.28 6.28 8.14
CA PRO A 99 -4.94 4.97 8.01
C PRO A 99 -5.48 4.69 6.59
N GLU A 100 -5.95 5.74 5.92
CA GLU A 100 -6.47 5.68 4.55
C GLU A 100 -5.36 5.40 3.52
N VAL A 101 -4.13 5.86 3.75
CA VAL A 101 -2.99 5.67 2.84
C VAL A 101 -2.48 4.22 2.84
N ILE A 102 -2.54 3.55 4.00
CA ILE A 102 -2.14 2.14 4.16
C ILE A 102 -3.09 1.18 3.43
N THR A 103 -4.33 1.59 3.24
CA THR A 103 -5.40 0.73 2.72
C THR A 103 -5.87 1.08 1.30
N MET A 104 -5.51 2.26 0.77
CA MET A 104 -6.08 2.76 -0.49
C MET A 104 -5.07 3.14 -1.59
N HIS A 105 -3.78 3.23 -1.29
CA HIS A 105 -2.80 3.51 -2.35
C HIS A 105 -2.46 2.24 -3.14
N ARG A 106 -3.30 1.94 -4.14
CA ARG A 106 -2.82 1.31 -5.38
C ARG A 106 -1.65 2.14 -5.85
N ASP A 107 -0.46 1.58 -5.73
CA ASP A 107 0.74 2.31 -6.08
C ASP A 107 0.71 2.68 -7.57
N LEU A 108 1.39 3.77 -7.90
CA LEU A 108 1.48 4.37 -9.24
C LEU A 108 1.95 3.40 -10.33
N TYR A 109 2.35 2.17 -9.97
CA TYR A 109 2.84 1.14 -10.86
C TYR A 109 1.79 0.65 -11.86
N GLU A 110 0.50 0.53 -11.50
CA GLU A 110 -0.56 0.28 -12.50
C GLU A 110 -0.58 1.38 -13.59
N ARG A 111 -0.17 2.62 -13.26
CA ARG A 111 -0.06 3.71 -14.25
C ARG A 111 1.25 3.67 -15.03
N LEU A 112 2.37 3.30 -14.40
CA LEU A 112 3.69 3.28 -15.02
C LEU A 112 4.00 1.99 -15.79
N HIS A 113 3.27 0.90 -15.51
CA HIS A 113 3.50 -0.45 -16.06
C HIS A 113 2.21 -1.05 -16.62
N ARG A 114 1.40 -0.21 -17.29
CA ARG A 114 0.24 -0.66 -18.10
C ARG A 114 0.60 -1.74 -19.12
N ASP A 115 1.89 -1.85 -19.48
CA ASP A 115 2.42 -2.82 -20.42
C ASP A 115 2.92 -4.12 -19.76
N THR A 116 2.77 -4.30 -18.45
CA THR A 116 3.01 -5.59 -17.79
C THR A 116 1.74 -6.45 -17.83
N SER A 117 1.85 -7.72 -18.23
CA SER A 117 0.74 -8.66 -18.47
C SER A 117 -0.12 -9.03 -17.25
N HIS A 118 0.02 -8.32 -16.13
CA HIS A 118 -0.51 -8.70 -14.82
C HIS A 118 -1.54 -7.71 -14.26
N ALA A 119 -1.67 -6.51 -14.85
CA ALA A 119 -2.49 -5.39 -14.33
C ALA A 119 -4.02 -5.62 -14.33
N ASP A 120 -4.50 -6.78 -14.80
CA ASP A 120 -5.92 -7.11 -14.91
C ASP A 120 -6.26 -8.54 -14.45
N GLN A 121 -5.34 -9.23 -13.77
CA GLN A 121 -5.61 -10.59 -13.29
C GLN A 121 -6.75 -10.58 -12.26
N GLN A 122 -7.85 -11.26 -12.60
CA GLN A 122 -8.98 -11.47 -11.71
C GLN A 122 -8.72 -12.65 -10.80
N LEU A 123 -9.14 -12.52 -9.55
CA LEU A 123 -9.01 -13.53 -8.51
C LEU A 123 -10.40 -13.97 -8.07
N ASP A 124 -10.76 -15.25 -8.21
CA ASP A 124 -11.92 -15.78 -7.49
C ASP A 124 -11.46 -16.29 -6.12
N ILE A 125 -11.65 -15.48 -5.08
CA ILE A 125 -11.27 -15.82 -3.70
C ILE A 125 -12.01 -17.05 -3.13
N PHE A 126 -13.09 -17.50 -3.78
CA PHE A 126 -13.80 -18.72 -3.37
C PHE A 126 -13.25 -19.99 -4.02
N ASP A 127 -12.50 -19.87 -5.12
CA ASP A 127 -11.65 -20.94 -5.62
C ASP A 127 -10.30 -20.85 -4.90
N THR A 128 -10.28 -21.34 -3.66
CA THR A 128 -9.16 -21.13 -2.74
C THR A 128 -7.84 -21.67 -3.28
N ASP A 129 -7.81 -22.82 -3.96
CA ASP A 129 -6.57 -23.39 -4.47
C ASP A 129 -5.97 -22.53 -5.58
N SER A 130 -6.79 -22.15 -6.58
CA SER A 130 -6.38 -21.24 -7.65
C SER A 130 -5.97 -19.87 -7.11
N ALA A 131 -6.71 -19.38 -6.11
CA ALA A 131 -6.43 -18.11 -5.46
C ALA A 131 -5.08 -18.12 -4.72
N VAL A 132 -4.79 -19.19 -3.98
CA VAL A 132 -3.53 -19.36 -3.25
C VAL A 132 -2.36 -19.44 -4.20
N GLU A 133 -2.47 -20.20 -5.31
CA GLU A 133 -1.43 -20.25 -6.34
C GLU A 133 -1.17 -18.86 -6.93
N LEU A 134 -2.23 -18.14 -7.31
CA LEU A 134 -2.09 -16.82 -7.92
C LEU A 134 -1.43 -15.82 -6.97
N VAL A 135 -1.91 -15.73 -5.73
CA VAL A 135 -1.37 -14.79 -4.74
C VAL A 135 0.08 -15.15 -4.39
N SER A 136 0.41 -16.44 -4.24
CA SER A 136 1.78 -16.87 -3.96
C SER A 136 2.74 -16.53 -5.10
N TRP A 137 2.32 -16.77 -6.35
CA TRP A 137 3.09 -16.38 -7.53
C TRP A 137 3.29 -14.86 -7.60
N TRP A 138 2.24 -14.10 -7.29
CA TRP A 138 2.27 -12.64 -7.31
C TRP A 138 3.19 -12.04 -6.23
N ALA A 139 3.17 -12.64 -5.04
CA ALA A 139 4.00 -12.26 -3.91
C ALA A 139 5.49 -12.52 -4.19
N LEU A 140 5.84 -13.71 -4.70
CA LEU A 140 7.22 -14.12 -4.97
C LEU A 140 7.81 -13.56 -6.27
N GLY A 141 6.97 -13.10 -7.20
CA GLY A 141 7.40 -12.55 -8.48
C GLY A 141 7.16 -11.04 -8.55
N PRO A 142 6.09 -10.58 -9.23
CA PRO A 142 5.86 -9.16 -9.52
C PRO A 142 5.99 -8.21 -8.31
N SER A 143 5.46 -8.59 -7.16
CA SER A 143 5.48 -7.72 -5.96
C SER A 143 6.89 -7.62 -5.41
N LEU A 144 7.56 -8.75 -5.21
CA LEU A 144 8.93 -8.76 -4.68
C LEU A 144 9.90 -8.03 -5.61
N THR A 145 9.80 -8.21 -6.92
CA THR A 145 10.58 -7.41 -7.89
C THR A 145 10.33 -5.91 -7.71
N ALA A 146 9.07 -5.50 -7.54
CA ALA A 146 8.75 -4.09 -7.33
C ALA A 146 9.28 -3.53 -6.01
N PHE A 147 9.26 -4.34 -4.94
CA PHE A 147 9.82 -3.97 -3.64
C PHE A 147 11.35 -3.83 -3.72
N THR A 148 12.02 -4.74 -4.42
CA THR A 148 13.49 -4.70 -4.58
C THR A 148 13.98 -3.61 -5.53
N ASP A 149 13.25 -3.35 -6.63
CA ASP A 149 13.60 -2.32 -7.62
C ASP A 149 13.43 -0.89 -7.09
N ARG A 150 12.85 -0.75 -5.90
CA ARG A 150 12.70 0.51 -5.17
C ARG A 150 13.54 0.53 -3.91
N SER A 151 14.79 0.08 -4.04
CA SER A 151 15.79 0.24 -2.97
C SER A 151 15.86 1.70 -2.51
N ILE A 152 16.15 1.88 -1.22
CA ILE A 152 16.23 3.21 -0.59
C ILE A 152 17.24 4.08 -1.32
N GLU A 153 18.34 3.50 -1.78
CA GLU A 153 19.42 4.16 -2.51
C GLU A 153 18.92 4.71 -3.85
N GLN A 154 18.19 3.88 -4.61
CA GLN A 154 17.63 4.30 -5.91
C GLN A 154 16.56 5.37 -5.73
N VAL A 155 15.69 5.22 -4.74
CA VAL A 155 14.65 6.21 -4.45
C VAL A 155 15.29 7.52 -3.96
N SER A 156 16.27 7.45 -3.05
CA SER A 156 17.01 8.60 -2.54
C SER A 156 17.69 9.36 -3.69
N ALA A 157 18.48 8.67 -4.53
CA ALA A 157 19.14 9.28 -5.69
C ALA A 157 18.14 9.89 -6.69
N GLY A 158 16.99 9.26 -6.89
CA GLY A 158 15.90 9.82 -7.70
C GLY A 158 15.34 11.11 -7.10
N LYS A 159 15.03 11.12 -5.80
CA LYS A 159 14.48 12.26 -5.08
C LYS A 159 15.47 13.42 -4.98
N GLU A 160 16.76 13.14 -4.79
CA GLU A 160 17.82 14.15 -4.80
C GLU A 160 17.92 14.86 -6.16
N ARG A 161 17.87 14.12 -7.28
CA ARG A 161 17.87 14.74 -8.61
C ARG A 161 16.67 15.66 -8.82
N VAL A 162 15.47 15.21 -8.42
CA VAL A 162 14.25 16.02 -8.51
C VAL A 162 14.35 17.26 -7.60
N TYR A 163 14.89 17.10 -6.39
CA TYR A 163 15.07 18.20 -5.46
C TYR A 163 16.12 19.20 -5.98
N ALA A 164 17.24 18.76 -6.53
CA ALA A 164 18.25 19.65 -7.12
C ALA A 164 17.72 20.43 -8.33
N ALA A 165 16.83 19.83 -9.13
CA ALA A 165 16.21 20.47 -10.29
C ALA A 165 14.98 21.35 -9.97
N ARG A 166 14.61 21.48 -8.68
CA ARG A 166 13.38 22.18 -8.29
C ARG A 166 13.45 23.67 -8.62
N GLN A 167 12.40 24.21 -9.22
CA GLN A 167 12.22 25.65 -9.36
C GLN A 167 11.63 26.24 -8.07
N GLU A 168 12.44 26.36 -7.00
CA GLU A 168 12.20 27.05 -5.71
C GLU A 168 10.82 26.86 -5.00
N ARG A 169 9.88 26.09 -5.54
CA ARG A 169 8.49 25.99 -5.08
C ARG A 169 8.30 24.77 -4.20
N PRO A 170 7.86 24.95 -2.95
CA PRO A 170 7.61 23.85 -2.02
C PRO A 170 6.69 22.77 -2.60
N HIS A 171 7.16 21.52 -2.64
CA HIS A 171 6.37 20.36 -3.10
C HIS A 171 6.12 19.38 -1.97
N SER A 172 4.89 18.89 -1.86
CA SER A 172 4.46 17.88 -0.87
C SER A 172 5.19 16.53 -0.98
N ASP A 173 5.94 16.31 -2.06
CA ASP A 173 6.62 15.04 -2.36
C ASP A 173 8.04 15.00 -1.80
N TRP A 174 8.51 16.11 -1.24
CA TRP A 174 9.78 16.21 -0.52
C TRP A 174 9.70 15.64 0.89
N THR A 175 8.48 15.31 1.35
CA THR A 175 8.20 14.78 2.68
C THR A 175 8.93 13.46 2.99
N VAL A 176 9.40 12.73 1.98
CA VAL A 176 10.17 11.51 2.18
C VAL A 176 11.69 11.78 2.12
N LEU A 177 12.12 12.82 1.40
CA LEU A 177 13.54 13.09 1.15
C LEU A 177 14.30 13.43 2.43
N ALA A 178 13.69 14.18 3.35
CA ALA A 178 14.35 14.54 4.62
C ALA A 178 14.85 13.30 5.37
N GLY A 179 14.01 12.28 5.55
CA GLY A 179 14.47 11.05 6.20
C GLY A 179 15.34 10.18 5.31
N LEU A 180 15.13 10.18 3.98
CA LEU A 180 16.07 9.49 3.06
C LEU A 180 17.49 10.03 3.21
N ARG A 181 17.68 11.35 3.31
CA ARG A 181 19.01 11.94 3.55
C ARG A 181 19.66 11.46 4.83
N VAL A 182 18.88 11.28 5.89
CA VAL A 182 19.38 10.71 7.15
C VAL A 182 19.75 9.23 6.95
N ILE A 183 18.89 8.45 6.29
CA ILE A 183 19.11 7.01 6.03
C ILE A 183 20.32 6.78 5.14
N THR A 184 20.42 7.47 4.00
CA THR A 184 21.49 7.28 3.01
C THR A 184 22.72 8.17 3.25
N ASP A 185 22.72 8.99 4.29
CA ASP A 185 23.80 9.94 4.61
C ASP A 185 24.10 10.92 3.45
N THR A 186 23.04 11.41 2.79
CA THR A 186 23.16 12.29 1.62
C THR A 186 22.75 13.71 1.96
N GLY A 187 23.68 14.48 2.52
CA GLY A 187 23.46 15.90 2.82
C GLY A 187 22.60 16.16 4.06
N SER A 188 22.32 17.43 4.32
CA SER A 188 21.52 17.83 5.49
C SER A 188 20.04 17.52 5.27
N PRO A 189 19.29 17.04 6.27
CA PRO A 189 17.84 16.94 6.20
C PRO A 189 17.14 18.28 6.47
N LEU A 190 17.82 19.26 7.08
CA LEU A 190 17.19 20.48 7.62
C LEU A 190 16.58 21.37 6.54
N ASP A 191 17.26 21.56 5.41
CA ASP A 191 16.75 22.34 4.27
C ASP A 191 15.47 21.73 3.66
N VAL A 192 15.35 20.41 3.70
CA VAL A 192 14.13 19.70 3.27
C VAL A 192 13.02 19.85 4.29
N ILE A 193 13.34 19.73 5.59
CA ILE A 193 12.38 19.88 6.69
C ILE A 193 11.81 21.30 6.73
N ASP A 194 12.67 22.31 6.67
CA ASP A 194 12.27 23.73 6.68
C ASP A 194 11.35 24.01 5.49
N SER A 195 11.71 23.51 4.30
CA SER A 195 10.88 23.66 3.13
C SER A 195 9.54 22.91 3.21
N ALA A 196 9.50 21.76 3.89
CA ALA A 196 8.26 21.05 4.15
C ALA A 196 7.37 21.84 5.11
N LEU A 197 7.91 22.41 6.19
CA LEU A 197 7.17 23.26 7.13
C LEU A 197 6.61 24.51 6.44
N ASP A 198 7.42 25.21 5.63
CA ASP A 198 6.96 26.34 4.81
C ASP A 198 5.83 25.94 3.86
N SER A 199 5.89 24.73 3.30
CA SER A 199 4.84 24.21 2.42
C SER A 199 3.53 23.95 3.15
N LEU A 200 3.59 23.60 4.44
CA LEU A 200 2.45 23.24 5.27
C LEU A 200 1.83 24.47 5.95
N ASP A 201 2.57 25.58 6.06
CA ASP A 201 2.08 26.80 6.67
C ASP A 201 0.81 27.33 5.98
N GLY A 202 -0.17 27.73 6.79
CA GLY A 202 -1.47 28.22 6.33
C GLY A 202 -2.37 27.20 5.62
N ARG A 203 -1.96 25.93 5.46
CA ARG A 203 -2.81 24.89 4.83
C ARG A 203 -3.75 24.24 5.84
N ARG A 204 -5.00 24.05 5.44
CA ARG A 204 -5.93 23.16 6.16
C ARG A 204 -5.53 21.73 5.85
N LEU A 205 -4.82 21.09 6.76
CA LEU A 205 -4.42 19.69 6.65
C LEU A 205 -5.56 18.78 7.11
N SER A 206 -5.66 17.61 6.51
CA SER A 206 -6.55 16.54 6.95
C SER A 206 -5.93 15.66 8.03
N ASP A 207 -4.63 15.81 8.29
CA ASP A 207 -3.86 15.02 9.26
C ASP A 207 -3.16 15.93 10.28
N ASP A 208 -3.70 15.95 11.50
CA ASP A 208 -3.24 16.80 12.60
C ASP A 208 -1.85 16.40 13.14
N ARG A 209 -1.30 15.26 12.71
CA ARG A 209 -0.02 14.72 13.22
C ARG A 209 1.17 15.16 12.39
N LEU A 210 0.94 15.61 11.15
CA LEU A 210 1.99 15.91 10.21
C LEU A 210 2.84 17.11 10.66
N ILE A 211 2.21 18.18 11.16
CA ILE A 211 2.92 19.39 11.64
C ILE A 211 3.78 19.07 12.89
N PRO A 212 3.24 18.45 13.95
CA PRO A 212 4.03 18.03 15.11
C PRO A 212 5.24 17.16 14.74
N PHE A 213 5.05 16.18 13.83
CA PHE A 213 6.12 15.33 13.34
C PHE A 213 7.29 16.15 12.75
N TRP A 214 7.00 17.10 11.87
CA TRP A 214 8.04 17.90 11.22
C TRP A 214 8.80 18.79 12.20
N HIS A 215 8.12 19.37 13.18
CA HIS A 215 8.79 20.14 14.23
C HIS A 215 9.70 19.28 15.11
N GLU A 216 9.24 18.08 15.49
CA GLU A 216 10.05 17.14 16.27
C GLU A 216 11.25 16.65 15.46
N PHE A 217 11.05 16.27 14.20
CA PHE A 217 12.12 15.85 13.30
C PHE A 217 13.19 16.94 13.17
N ARG A 218 12.77 18.20 12.95
CA ARG A 218 13.67 19.35 12.90
C ARG A 218 14.51 19.46 14.17
N SER A 219 13.87 19.42 15.34
CA SER A 219 14.54 19.56 16.64
C SER A 219 15.57 18.46 16.89
N VAL A 220 15.29 17.21 16.50
CA VAL A 220 16.24 16.11 16.62
C VAL A 220 17.42 16.30 15.65
N ALA A 221 17.13 16.66 14.39
CA ALA A 221 18.12 16.84 13.35
C ALA A 221 19.08 18.01 13.61
N GLU A 222 18.64 19.07 14.31
CA GLU A 222 19.48 20.23 14.69
C GLU A 222 20.71 19.84 15.54
N SER A 223 20.68 18.69 16.21
CA SER A 223 21.83 18.22 16.98
C SER A 223 23.03 17.83 16.12
N GLY A 224 22.84 17.62 14.82
CA GLY A 224 23.87 17.13 13.90
C GLY A 224 24.29 15.67 14.12
N ASP A 225 23.70 14.98 15.09
CA ASP A 225 23.96 13.56 15.35
C ASP A 225 23.04 12.70 14.47
N ARG A 226 23.61 12.19 13.37
CA ARG A 226 22.93 11.29 12.44
C ARG A 226 22.41 10.03 13.14
N ALA A 227 23.21 9.42 14.02
CA ALA A 227 22.83 8.18 14.68
C ALA A 227 21.64 8.39 15.63
N LYS A 228 21.60 9.53 16.33
CA LYS A 228 20.44 9.94 17.14
C LYS A 228 19.21 10.15 16.27
N THR A 229 19.37 10.82 15.14
CA THR A 229 18.27 11.10 14.21
C THR A 229 17.72 9.81 13.57
N LEU A 230 18.59 8.87 13.20
CA LEU A 230 18.19 7.53 12.71
C LEU A 230 17.41 6.73 13.75
N ARG A 231 17.88 6.70 15.01
CA ARG A 231 17.15 6.00 16.08
C ARG A 231 15.77 6.61 16.32
N TRP A 232 15.65 7.93 16.21
CA TRP A 232 14.37 8.61 16.31
C TRP A 232 13.44 8.25 15.13
N LEU A 233 13.94 8.26 13.90
CA LEU A 233 13.19 7.82 12.71
C LEU A 233 12.75 6.35 12.82
N ASP A 234 13.62 5.46 13.30
CA ASP A 234 13.31 4.05 13.49
C ASP A 234 12.22 3.85 14.55
N HIS A 235 12.32 4.57 15.66
CA HIS A 235 11.29 4.58 16.69
C HIS A 235 9.94 5.04 16.13
N HIS A 236 9.94 6.14 15.38
CA HIS A 236 8.74 6.67 14.74
C HIS A 236 8.13 5.66 13.75
N ARG A 237 8.96 5.07 12.89
CA ARG A 237 8.58 4.02 11.92
C ARG A 237 7.86 2.87 12.60
N ARG A 238 8.45 2.31 13.67
CA ARG A 238 7.87 1.21 14.44
C ARG A 238 6.56 1.63 15.12
N ALA A 239 6.52 2.82 15.72
CA ALA A 239 5.33 3.35 16.39
C ALA A 239 4.17 3.54 15.42
N THR A 240 4.43 4.08 14.22
CA THR A 240 3.43 4.29 13.17
C THR A 240 2.80 2.98 12.75
N VAL A 241 3.60 1.94 12.47
CA VAL A 241 3.05 0.63 12.11
C VAL A 241 2.26 0.02 13.25
N ARG A 242 2.77 0.11 14.49
CA ARG A 242 2.14 -0.48 15.68
C ARG A 242 0.81 0.14 16.05
N GLU A 243 0.62 1.41 15.74
CA GLU A 243 -0.65 2.07 15.93
C GLU A 243 -1.76 1.42 15.09
N HIS A 244 -1.42 0.89 13.92
CA HIS A 244 -2.37 0.27 13.00
C HIS A 244 -2.41 -1.26 13.10
N PHE A 245 -1.28 -1.90 13.41
CA PHE A 245 -1.15 -3.36 13.41
C PHE A 245 -0.34 -3.83 14.64
N PRO A 246 -0.89 -4.77 15.45
CA PRO A 246 -0.22 -5.26 16.66
C PRO A 246 0.89 -6.28 16.33
N LEU A 247 1.94 -5.84 15.64
CA LEU A 247 3.06 -6.67 15.21
C LEU A 247 4.16 -6.80 16.28
N PRO A 248 4.77 -8.00 16.45
CA PRO A 248 5.88 -8.21 17.37
C PRO A 248 7.14 -7.47 16.93
N ASP A 249 8.12 -7.28 17.83
CA ASP A 249 9.42 -6.67 17.50
C ASP A 249 10.16 -7.41 16.37
N SER A 250 10.01 -8.73 16.29
CA SER A 250 10.62 -9.57 15.26
C SER A 250 10.11 -9.29 13.84
N ALA A 251 8.98 -8.60 13.69
CA ALA A 251 8.44 -8.22 12.39
C ALA A 251 9.16 -7.01 11.77
N PHE A 252 10.08 -6.38 12.50
CA PHE A 252 10.78 -5.16 12.07
C PHE A 252 12.28 -5.42 11.95
N ALA A 253 12.87 -5.01 10.83
CA ALA A 253 14.30 -5.12 10.59
C ALA A 253 15.07 -4.25 11.60
N GLY A 254 16.27 -4.70 12.00
CA GLY A 254 17.20 -3.90 12.78
C GLY A 254 17.76 -2.74 11.96
N LEU A 255 18.33 -1.72 12.62
CA LEU A 255 18.99 -0.62 11.91
C LEU A 255 20.22 -1.07 11.11
N ASP A 256 20.87 -2.16 11.54
CA ASP A 256 22.07 -2.72 10.91
C ASP A 256 21.74 -3.74 9.80
N ASP A 257 20.46 -4.12 9.66
CA ASP A 257 19.96 -5.12 8.70
C ASP A 257 19.33 -4.50 7.44
N GLN A 258 19.40 -3.16 7.30
CA GLN A 258 18.62 -2.36 6.34
C GLN A 258 19.48 -1.58 5.35
#